data_AF-A0A1Q7BYL8-F1
#
_entry.id   AF-A0A1Q7BYL8-F1
#
_cell.length_a   1.000
_cell.length_b   1.000
_cell.length_c   1.000
_cell.angle_alpha   90.00
_cell.angle_beta   90.00
_cell.angle_gamma   90.00
#
_symmetry.space_group_name_H-M   'P 1'
#
loop_
_entity.id
_entity.type
_entity.pdbx_description
1 polymer ?
#
loop_
_entity_poly.entity_id
_entity_poly.type
_entity_poly.pdbx_seq_one_letter_code
_entity_poly.pdbx_strand_id
1 'polypeptide(L)' 'MISRIWSLDHPVEIKAGMTFALETQHGKRFRYGVRIEEMLIVHKKDIEIISNFPVKQITVVDPIPGYADHVK' A
#
# COMPACT_ATOMS: atom_id res chain seq x y z
N MET A 1 -13.64 1.75 2.23
CA MET A 1 -12.51 0.83 2.00
C MET A 1 -12.87 -0.06 0.81
N ILE A 2 -12.03 -0.11 -0.23
CA ILE A 2 -12.18 -1.05 -1.36
C ILE A 2 -11.25 -2.22 -1.08
N SER A 3 -11.78 -3.45 -1.00
CA SER A 3 -10.96 -4.64 -0.76
C SER A 3 -11.63 -5.88 -1.32
N ARG A 4 -10.86 -6.93 -1.61
CA ARG A 4 -11.41 -8.18 -2.11
C ARG A 4 -12.41 -8.84 -1.15
N ILE A 5 -12.22 -8.67 0.16
CA ILE A 5 -13.07 -9.29 1.19
C ILE A 5 -14.45 -8.62 1.27
N TRP A 6 -14.54 -7.33 0.94
CA TRP A 6 -15.77 -6.54 1.12
C TRP A 6 -16.45 -6.17 -0.20
N SER A 7 -15.67 -5.76 -1.20
CA SER A 7 -16.19 -5.12 -2.41
C SER A 7 -16.84 -6.08 -3.42
N LEU A 8 -16.74 -7.39 -3.20
CA LEU A 8 -17.47 -8.38 -3.99
C LEU A 8 -18.96 -8.40 -3.64
N ASP A 9 -19.28 -8.27 -2.35
CA ASP A 9 -20.67 -8.22 -1.87
C ASP A 9 -21.21 -6.78 -1.82
N HIS A 10 -20.31 -5.80 -1.66
CA HIS A 10 -20.65 -4.39 -1.51
C HIS A 10 -19.80 -3.51 -2.46
N PRO A 11 -20.10 -3.53 -3.77
CA PRO A 11 -19.32 -2.79 -4.75
C PRO A 11 -19.43 -1.28 -4.52
N VAL A 12 -18.32 -0.58 -4.72
CA VAL A 12 -18.25 0.88 -4.69
C VAL A 12 -17.82 1.35 -6.07
N GLU A 13 -18.63 2.21 -6.67
CA GLU A 13 -18.31 2.84 -7.95
C GLU A 13 -17.16 3.84 -7.79
N ILE A 14 -16.12 3.68 -8.61
CA ILE A 14 -14.98 4.60 -8.67
C ILE A 14 -15.35 5.79 -9.55
N LYS A 15 -15.17 7.01 -9.03
CA LYS A 15 -15.55 8.27 -9.70
C LYS A 15 -14.36 9.19 -9.87
N ALA A 16 -14.39 10.00 -10.94
CA ALA A 16 -13.41 11.06 -11.14
C ALA A 16 -13.40 12.03 -9.94
N GLY A 17 -12.21 12.47 -9.54
CA GLY A 17 -11.97 13.29 -8.35
C GLY A 17 -11.75 12.50 -7.06
N MET A 18 -11.96 11.18 -7.06
CA MET A 18 -11.56 10.33 -5.93
C MET A 18 -10.04 10.18 -5.85
N THR A 19 -9.53 10.02 -4.63
CA THR A 19 -8.13 9.69 -4.35
C THR A 19 -8.08 8.37 -3.60
N PHE A 20 -7.12 7.52 -3.95
CA PHE A 20 -6.94 6.21 -3.32
C PHE A 20 -5.51 6.04 -2.82
N ALA A 21 -5.39 5.39 -1.66
CA ALA A 21 -4.21 4.64 -1.30
C ALA A 21 -4.40 3.21 -1.82
N LEU A 22 -3.54 2.81 -2.77
CA LEU A 22 -3.49 1.46 -3.30
C LEU A 22 -2.43 0.68 -2.56
N GLU A 23 -2.86 -0.21 -1.66
CA GLU A 23 -1.98 -1.01 -0.83
C GLU A 23 -1.86 -2.47 -1.31
N THR A 24 -0.67 -3.02 -1.18
CA THR A 24 -0.42 -4.47 -1.28
C THR A 24 0.44 -4.91 -0.10
N GLN A 25 0.15 -6.09 0.42
CA GLN A 25 0.89 -6.70 1.53
C GLN A 25 1.26 -8.14 1.18
N HIS A 26 2.49 -8.53 1.51
CA HIS A 26 2.96 -9.91 1.37
C HIS A 26 3.91 -10.25 2.51
N GLY A 27 3.92 -11.51 2.96
CA GLY A 27 4.79 -11.90 4.06
C GLY A 27 4.54 -13.29 4.59
N LYS A 28 5.31 -13.65 5.62
CA LYS A 28 5.15 -14.88 6.38
C LYS A 28 4.73 -14.53 7.80
N ARG A 29 3.58 -15.08 8.21
CA ARG A 29 3.01 -14.88 9.54
C ARG A 29 4.07 -15.10 10.63
N PHE A 30 4.19 -14.15 11.54
CA PHE A 30 5.15 -14.14 12.66
C PHE A 30 6.64 -14.17 12.26
N ARG A 31 6.99 -13.81 11.02
CA ARG A 31 8.40 -13.72 10.61
C ARG A 31 8.74 -12.39 9.96
N TYR A 32 8.03 -12.04 8.90
CA TYR A 32 8.31 -10.83 8.13
C TYR A 32 7.11 -10.46 7.26
N GLY A 33 7.02 -9.19 6.88
CA GLY A 33 6.05 -8.69 5.93
C GLY A 33 6.60 -7.46 5.21
N VAL A 34 6.17 -7.28 3.97
CA VAL A 34 6.40 -6.10 3.17
C VAL A 34 5.04 -5.50 2.82
N ARG A 35 4.96 -4.17 2.86
CA ARG A 35 3.81 -3.41 2.38
C ARG A 35 4.31 -2.36 1.41
N ILE A 36 3.65 -2.25 0.27
CA ILE A 36 3.85 -1.17 -0.69
C ILE A 36 2.51 -0.46 -0.83
N GLU A 37 2.55 0.86 -0.85
CA GLU A 37 1.38 1.73 -0.92
C GLU A 37 1.64 2.86 -1.90
N GLU A 38 0.74 3.02 -2.87
CA GLU A 38 0.81 4.05 -3.90
C GLU A 38 -0.41 4.97 -3.79
N MET A 39 -0.19 6.28 -3.85
CA MET A 39 -1.28 7.25 -3.87
C MET A 39 -1.64 7.56 -5.32
N LEU A 40 -2.93 7.51 -5.65
CA LEU A 40 -3.43 7.82 -6.99
C LEU A 40 -4.67 8.71 -6.98
N ILE A 41 -4.80 9.56 -8.00
CA ILE A 41 -5.98 10.37 -8.30
C ILE A 41 -6.69 9.75 -9.49
N VAL A 42 -8.02 9.65 -9.41
CA VAL A 42 -8.85 9.21 -10.55
C VAL A 42 -9.31 10.41 -11.35
N HIS A 43 -8.92 10.41 -12.61
CA HIS A 43 -9.39 11.37 -13.61
C HIS A 43 -10.53 10.74 -14.42
N LYS A 44 -11.10 11.49 -15.37
CA LYS A 44 -12.24 10.99 -16.18
C LYS A 44 -11.87 9.84 -17.12
N LYS A 45 -10.60 9.73 -17.54
CA LYS A 45 -10.14 8.78 -18.57
C LYS A 45 -8.90 7.99 -18.17
N ASP A 46 -8.25 8.36 -17.08
CA ASP A 46 -6.96 7.85 -16.63
C ASP A 46 -6.81 7.97 -15.11
N ILE A 47 -5.65 7.54 -14.62
CA ILE A 47 -5.22 7.69 -13.23
C ILE A 47 -3.87 8.39 -13.20
N GLU A 48 -3.60 9.12 -12.13
CA GLU A 48 -2.32 9.76 -11.88
C GLU A 48 -1.74 9.24 -10.58
N ILE A 49 -0.53 8.66 -10.65
CA ILE A 49 0.23 8.29 -9.45
C ILE A 49 0.92 9.54 -8.92
N ILE A 50 0.67 9.87 -7.66
CA ILE A 50 1.21 11.07 -7.00
C ILE A 50 2.26 10.75 -5.93
N SER A 51 2.55 9.46 -5.74
CA SER A 51 3.64 9.02 -4.86
C SER A 51 5.00 9.23 -5.56
N ASN A 52 5.96 9.80 -4.82
CA ASN A 52 7.30 10.13 -5.35
C ASN A 52 8.42 9.34 -4.66
N PHE A 53 8.10 8.57 -3.62
CA PHE A 53 9.11 7.81 -2.89
C PHE A 53 9.54 6.58 -3.72
N PRO A 54 10.84 6.24 -3.77
CA PRO A 54 11.30 5.11 -4.58
C PRO A 54 10.74 3.77 -4.07
N VAL A 55 10.11 2.99 -4.97
CA VAL A 55 9.49 1.69 -4.64
C VAL A 55 10.09 0.49 -5.39
N LYS A 56 11.10 0.70 -6.25
CA LYS A 56 11.70 -0.39 -7.05
C LYS A 56 12.41 -1.44 -6.20
N GLN A 57 12.82 -1.09 -4.99
CA GLN A 57 13.50 -1.98 -4.06
C GLN A 57 13.01 -1.72 -2.65
N ILE A 58 13.11 -2.74 -1.79
CA ILE A 58 12.85 -2.56 -0.36
C ILE A 58 13.80 -1.49 0.16
N THR A 59 13.24 -0.47 0.78
CA THR A 59 14.05 0.56 1.42
C THR A 59 14.72 -0.05 2.63
N VAL A 60 16.04 -0.18 2.56
CA VAL A 60 16.85 -0.57 3.72
C VAL A 60 16.91 0.65 4.62
N VAL A 61 16.23 0.57 5.76
CA VAL A 61 16.50 1.46 6.88
C VAL A 61 17.74 0.88 7.54
N ASP A 62 18.86 1.60 7.43
CA ASP A 62 20.10 1.24 8.15
C ASP A 62 19.73 0.91 9.60
N PRO A 63 20.21 -0.21 10.19
CA PRO A 63 19.69 -0.68 11.46
C PRO A 63 19.88 0.41 12.51
N ILE A 64 18.78 1.05 12.87
CA ILE A 64 18.72 1.93 14.02
C ILE A 64 19.06 1.01 15.21
N PRO A 65 20.12 1.30 15.98
CA PRO A 65 20.43 0.50 17.16
C PRO A 65 19.17 0.34 18.03
N GLY A 66 18.77 -0.91 18.29
CA GLY A 66 17.57 -1.25 19.06
C GLY A 66 16.29 -1.54 18.26
N TYR A 67 16.28 -1.34 16.94
CA TYR A 67 15.14 -1.72 16.11
C TYR A 67 15.11 -3.25 15.94
N ALA A 68 14.07 -3.88 16.51
CA ALA A 68 13.81 -5.33 16.60
C ALA A 68 14.37 -6.10 17.82
N ASP A 69 14.97 -5.42 18.82
CA ASP A 69 15.39 -6.09 20.08
C ASP A 69 14.23 -6.73 20.87
N HIS A 70 13.00 -6.29 20.59
CA HIS A 70 11.76 -6.78 21.17
C HIS A 70 11.17 -7.98 20.44
N VAL A 71 11.73 -8.37 19.28
CA VAL A 71 11.34 -9.55 18.53
C VAL A 71 12.23 -10.71 18.98
N LYS A 72 11.99 -11.21 20.20
CA LYS A 72 12.56 -12.47 20.70
C LYS A 72 11.58 -13.61 20.54
#